data_AF-A0A946VK96-F1
#
_entry.id   AF-A0A946VK96-F1
#
_cell.length_a   1.000
_cell.length_b   1.000
_cell.length_c   1.000
_cell.angle_alpha   90.00
_cell.angle_beta   90.00
_cell.angle_gamma   90.00
#
_symmetry.space_group_name_H-M   'P 1'
#
loop_
_entity.id
_entity.type
_entity.pdbx_description
1 polymer ?
#
loop_
_entity_poly.entity_id
_entity_poly.type
_entity_poly.pdbx_seq_one_letter_code
_entity_poly.pdbx_strand_id
1 'polypeptide(L)'
;MPFRQTTAVQAANPETVATSCLSDASSGFGSQVWIEGGLFIMGDDSTYSEEAPAHGVTLSGFWIDSHEVTNGQFARFIADTGYITVAERQPPAEAIPSGQIPSAMSEPGSVVFRPPSSGQPLRYWWGWVPGANWRHPEGAGSTIKGRDNFPVVHVAYEDAAAYAEWAGRSLPTEAQFELVAKNRRDSS
;
A
#
# COMPACT_ATOMS: atom_id res chain seq x y z
N MET A 1 -38.51 39.31 47.46
CA MET A 1 -37.83 39.26 46.15
C MET A 1 -37.44 37.82 45.87
N PRO A 2 -38.01 37.14 44.85
CA PRO A 2 -37.63 35.77 44.52
C PRO A 2 -36.57 35.75 43.42
N PHE A 3 -35.48 35.02 43.65
CA PHE A 3 -34.45 34.71 42.65
C PHE A 3 -34.86 33.48 41.83
N ARG A 4 -34.48 33.51 40.55
CA ARG A 4 -34.92 32.61 39.46
C ARG A 4 -34.51 31.14 39.68
N GLN A 5 -35.41 30.24 39.30
CA GLN A 5 -35.12 28.83 39.04
C GLN A 5 -34.34 28.70 37.72
N THR A 6 -33.22 27.98 37.74
CA THR A 6 -32.54 27.50 36.52
C THR A 6 -32.86 26.01 36.38
N THR A 7 -33.56 25.67 35.31
CA THR A 7 -33.83 24.30 34.88
C THR A 7 -32.52 23.62 34.47
N ALA A 8 -32.20 22.47 35.08
CA ALA A 8 -31.14 21.60 34.59
C ALA A 8 -31.63 20.85 33.34
N VAL A 9 -30.95 21.03 32.21
CA VAL A 9 -31.15 20.20 31.02
C VAL A 9 -30.29 18.95 31.18
N GLN A 10 -30.95 17.80 31.12
CA GLN A 10 -30.39 16.48 31.27
C GLN A 10 -29.48 16.15 30.07
N ALA A 11 -28.21 15.85 30.32
CA ALA A 11 -27.30 15.33 29.30
C ALA A 11 -27.74 13.91 28.91
N ALA A 12 -28.08 13.72 27.64
CA ALA A 12 -28.33 12.42 27.07
C ALA A 12 -27.00 11.63 26.99
N ASN A 13 -27.05 10.37 27.43
CA ASN A 13 -25.97 9.40 27.31
C ASN A 13 -25.64 9.19 25.82
N PRO A 14 -24.37 9.23 25.39
CA PRO A 14 -24.03 8.74 24.06
C PRO A 14 -24.27 7.22 24.03
N GLU A 15 -25.16 6.77 23.17
CA GLU A 15 -25.43 5.36 22.93
C GLU A 15 -24.12 4.66 22.52
N THR A 16 -23.66 3.75 23.36
CA THR A 16 -22.57 2.83 23.03
C THR A 16 -23.13 1.79 22.08
N VAL A 17 -22.91 1.97 20.78
CA VAL A 17 -23.16 0.91 19.80
C VAL A 17 -22.09 -0.15 20.02
N ALA A 18 -22.52 -1.35 20.41
CA ALA A 18 -21.64 -2.48 20.63
C ALA A 18 -20.79 -2.75 19.38
N THR A 19 -19.47 -2.59 19.51
CA THR A 19 -18.46 -3.11 18.59
C THR A 19 -18.52 -4.63 18.66
N SER A 20 -19.47 -5.23 17.96
CA SER A 20 -19.41 -6.65 17.63
C SER A 20 -18.22 -6.81 16.71
N CYS A 21 -17.14 -7.38 17.24
CA CYS A 21 -16.04 -7.90 16.44
C CYS A 21 -16.68 -8.77 15.35
N LEU A 22 -16.50 -8.42 14.08
CA LEU A 22 -16.74 -9.39 13.01
C LEU A 22 -15.69 -10.48 13.21
N SER A 23 -16.09 -11.52 13.94
CA SER A 23 -15.45 -12.81 13.93
C SER A 23 -15.73 -13.43 12.58
N ASP A 24 -14.92 -13.07 11.58
CA ASP A 24 -14.86 -13.84 10.34
C ASP A 24 -13.41 -14.28 10.11
N ALA A 25 -13.05 -15.32 10.86
CA ALA A 25 -11.87 -16.14 10.62
C ALA A 25 -12.02 -17.02 9.35
N SER A 26 -12.79 -16.57 8.35
CA SER A 26 -13.14 -17.36 7.17
C SER A 26 -12.59 -16.82 5.83
N SER A 27 -12.10 -15.58 5.78
CA SER A 27 -11.46 -15.00 4.59
C SER A 27 -9.95 -14.90 4.81
N GLY A 28 -9.20 -15.83 4.19
CA GLY A 28 -7.76 -16.02 4.34
C GLY A 28 -6.84 -14.90 3.80
N PHE A 29 -7.15 -13.64 4.13
CA PHE A 29 -6.32 -12.47 3.89
C PHE A 29 -5.76 -12.01 5.24
N GLY A 30 -4.46 -11.72 5.27
CA GLY A 30 -3.63 -11.56 6.48
C GLY A 30 -4.25 -10.76 7.63
N SER A 31 -3.70 -10.95 8.83
CA SER A 31 -4.15 -10.28 10.04
C SER A 31 -4.11 -8.76 9.88
N GLN A 32 -5.27 -8.12 9.71
CA GLN A 32 -5.38 -6.68 9.85
C GLN A 32 -5.27 -6.31 11.33
N VAL A 33 -4.67 -5.17 11.61
CA VAL A 33 -4.59 -4.59 12.95
C VAL A 33 -5.42 -3.31 13.00
N TRP A 34 -6.13 -3.11 14.10
CA TRP A 34 -6.87 -1.88 14.34
C TRP A 34 -5.92 -0.81 14.86
N ILE A 35 -5.98 0.37 14.25
CA ILE A 35 -5.25 1.55 14.65
C ILE A 35 -6.24 2.55 15.21
N GLU A 36 -6.04 2.92 16.47
CA GLU A 36 -6.81 4.01 17.06
C GLU A 36 -6.53 5.32 16.32
N GLY A 37 -7.60 6.02 15.99
CA GLY A 37 -7.50 7.34 15.36
C GLY A 37 -6.96 8.39 16.33
N GLY A 38 -6.51 9.51 15.79
CA GLY A 38 -5.97 10.60 16.59
C GLY A 38 -5.36 11.71 15.76
N LEU A 39 -4.93 12.75 16.46
CA LEU A 39 -4.10 13.81 15.90
C LEU A 39 -2.63 13.37 15.94
N PHE A 40 -1.91 13.49 14.82
CA PHE A 40 -0.47 13.31 14.76
C PHE A 40 0.18 14.36 13.86
N ILE A 41 1.51 14.45 13.91
CA ILE A 41 2.30 15.33 13.03
C ILE A 41 2.80 14.52 11.83
N MET A 42 2.24 14.84 10.65
CA MET A 42 2.65 14.28 9.36
C MET A 42 3.76 15.15 8.75
N GLY A 43 4.70 14.54 8.02
CA GLY A 43 5.87 15.19 7.44
C GLY A 43 7.04 15.41 8.42
N ASP A 44 8.12 15.97 7.91
CA ASP A 44 9.32 16.37 8.65
C ASP A 44 9.92 17.65 8.04
N ASP A 45 10.30 18.59 8.89
CA ASP A 45 10.90 19.86 8.47
C ASP A 45 12.43 19.79 8.35
N SER A 46 13.05 18.68 8.77
CA SER A 46 14.50 18.62 9.01
C SER A 46 15.30 17.75 8.04
N THR A 47 14.70 16.73 7.42
CA THR A 47 15.43 15.76 6.60
C THR A 47 15.39 16.10 5.12
N TYR A 48 14.19 16.11 4.51
CA TYR A 48 14.00 16.32 3.09
C TYR A 48 13.00 17.44 2.82
N SER A 49 13.27 18.29 1.82
CA SER A 49 12.41 19.44 1.50
C SER A 49 11.00 19.05 1.06
N GLU A 50 10.89 17.88 0.42
CA GLU A 50 9.66 17.27 -0.05
C GLU A 50 8.81 16.66 1.08
N GLU A 51 9.38 16.46 2.27
CA GLU A 51 8.67 15.98 3.46
C GLU A 51 8.09 17.15 4.30
N ALA A 52 8.43 18.40 3.95
CA ALA A 52 7.98 19.62 4.62
C ALA A 52 6.74 20.24 3.93
N PRO A 53 5.89 21.00 4.65
CA PRO A 53 5.99 21.28 6.08
C PRO A 53 5.37 20.19 6.94
N ALA A 54 5.95 19.96 8.11
CA ALA A 54 5.33 19.17 9.15
C ALA A 54 4.01 19.82 9.61
N HIS A 55 2.91 19.08 9.59
CA HIS A 55 1.59 19.61 9.90
C HIS A 55 0.69 18.59 10.62
N GLY A 56 -0.26 19.12 11.40
CA GLY A 56 -1.19 18.29 12.16
C GLY A 56 -2.26 17.66 11.27
N VAL A 57 -2.40 16.33 11.35
CA VAL A 57 -3.43 15.56 10.64
C VAL A 57 -4.23 14.76 11.66
N THR A 58 -5.57 14.80 11.55
CA THR A 58 -6.48 14.01 12.39
C THR A 58 -7.09 12.89 11.56
N LEU A 59 -6.96 11.65 12.04
CA LEU A 59 -7.54 10.47 11.41
C LEU A 59 -8.58 9.82 12.33
N SER A 60 -9.65 9.27 11.74
CA SER A 60 -10.50 8.30 12.42
C SER A 60 -9.78 6.95 12.53
N GLY A 61 -10.19 6.08 13.46
CA GLY A 61 -9.61 4.74 13.56
C GLY A 61 -9.85 3.90 12.30
N PHE A 62 -8.89 3.03 11.97
CA PHE A 62 -8.92 2.24 10.74
C PHE A 62 -8.22 0.89 10.92
N TRP A 63 -8.55 -0.05 10.03
CA TRP A 63 -7.82 -1.32 9.89
C TRP A 63 -6.71 -1.17 8.85
N ILE A 64 -5.56 -1.79 9.10
CA ILE A 64 -4.46 -1.89 8.14
C ILE A 64 -3.84 -3.28 8.18
N ASP A 65 -3.34 -3.75 7.04
CA ASP A 65 -2.67 -5.05 6.96
C ASP A 65 -1.38 -5.04 7.80
N SER A 66 -1.15 -6.07 8.61
CA SER A 66 0.05 -6.15 9.47
C SER A 66 1.34 -6.49 8.72
N HIS A 67 1.22 -6.83 7.44
CA HIS A 67 2.32 -7.18 6.56
C HIS A 67 1.97 -6.81 5.12
N GLU A 68 2.97 -6.69 4.26
CA GLU A 68 2.79 -6.45 2.82
C GLU A 68 2.04 -7.62 2.17
N VAL A 69 1.24 -7.34 1.14
CA VAL A 69 0.54 -8.39 0.38
C VAL A 69 1.54 -9.41 -0.14
N THR A 70 1.31 -10.69 0.14
CA THR A 70 2.26 -11.75 -0.24
C THR A 70 2.00 -12.31 -1.64
N ASN A 71 3.01 -12.96 -2.22
CA ASN A 71 2.86 -13.70 -3.47
C ASN A 71 1.71 -14.71 -3.44
N GLY A 72 1.52 -15.43 -2.32
CA GLY A 72 0.42 -16.39 -2.17
C GLY A 72 -0.96 -15.74 -2.14
N GLN A 73 -1.10 -14.59 -1.46
CA GLN A 73 -2.34 -13.84 -1.42
C GLN A 73 -2.68 -13.25 -2.79
N PHE A 74 -1.69 -12.64 -3.45
CA PHE A 74 -1.87 -12.08 -4.79
C PHE A 74 -2.14 -13.18 -5.83
N ALA A 75 -1.50 -14.35 -5.71
CA ALA A 75 -1.78 -15.48 -6.59
C ALA A 75 -3.24 -15.95 -6.50
N ARG A 76 -3.85 -15.88 -5.30
CA ARG A 76 -5.27 -16.18 -5.12
C ARG A 76 -6.16 -15.15 -5.81
N PHE A 77 -5.85 -13.86 -5.65
CA PHE A 77 -6.54 -12.79 -6.39
C PHE A 77 -6.55 -13.06 -7.89
N ILE A 78 -5.39 -13.35 -8.47
CA ILE A 78 -5.26 -13.62 -9.90
C ILE A 78 -6.01 -14.90 -10.29
N ALA A 79 -5.96 -15.95 -9.47
CA ALA A 79 -6.69 -17.20 -9.74
C ALA A 79 -8.22 -17.03 -9.71
N ASP A 80 -8.73 -16.22 -8.77
CA ASP A 80 -10.17 -16.02 -8.58
C ASP A 80 -10.76 -15.04 -9.61
N THR A 81 -9.96 -14.11 -10.13
CA THR A 81 -10.44 -13.02 -11.02
C THR A 81 -9.97 -13.14 -12.47
N GLY A 82 -8.88 -13.86 -12.73
CA GLY A 82 -8.21 -13.85 -14.04
C GLY A 82 -7.54 -12.51 -14.36
N TYR A 83 -7.31 -11.64 -13.38
CA TYR A 83 -6.69 -10.33 -13.57
C TYR A 83 -5.29 -10.44 -14.23
N ILE A 84 -4.97 -9.48 -15.09
CA ILE A 84 -3.67 -9.37 -15.77
C ILE A 84 -3.02 -8.07 -15.31
N THR A 85 -1.84 -8.17 -14.69
CA THR A 85 -1.16 -6.99 -14.13
C THR A 85 -0.65 -6.04 -15.21
N VAL A 86 -0.42 -4.78 -14.85
CA VAL A 86 0.17 -3.79 -15.77
C VAL A 86 1.47 -4.28 -16.38
N ALA A 87 2.33 -4.94 -15.59
CA ALA A 87 3.60 -5.51 -16.07
C ALA A 87 3.42 -6.66 -17.09
N GLU A 88 2.25 -7.29 -17.13
CA GLU A 88 1.92 -8.37 -18.06
C GLU A 88 1.22 -7.85 -19.34
N ARG A 89 0.77 -6.58 -19.35
CA ARG A 89 0.08 -5.97 -20.49
C ARG A 89 1.06 -5.38 -21.49
N GLN A 90 0.62 -5.28 -22.74
CA GLN A 90 1.33 -4.52 -23.77
C GLN A 90 1.39 -3.04 -23.37
N PRO A 91 2.58 -2.43 -23.28
CA PRO A 91 2.69 -0.99 -23.01
C PRO A 91 2.01 -0.18 -24.12
N PRO A 92 1.21 0.84 -23.80
CA PRO A 92 0.58 1.68 -24.82
C PRO A 92 1.65 2.46 -25.58
N ALA A 93 1.48 2.58 -26.90
CA ALA A 93 2.46 3.21 -27.78
C ALA A 93 2.76 4.68 -27.38
N GLU A 94 1.77 5.35 -26.79
CA GLU A 94 1.82 6.72 -26.32
C GLU A 94 2.61 6.89 -25.01
N ALA A 95 2.74 5.84 -24.19
CA ALA A 95 3.57 5.85 -22.98
C ALA A 95 5.06 5.65 -23.27
N ILE A 96 5.44 5.49 -24.55
CA ILE A 96 6.83 5.42 -25.00
C ILE A 96 7.19 6.77 -25.62
N PRO A 97 7.83 7.71 -24.89
CA PRO A 97 8.38 8.92 -25.50
C PRO A 97 9.32 8.53 -26.65
N SER A 98 9.03 9.03 -27.85
CA SER A 98 9.82 8.70 -29.04
C SER A 98 11.27 9.20 -28.88
N GLY A 99 12.23 8.28 -28.96
CA GLY A 99 13.65 8.60 -29.17
C GLY A 99 14.63 8.37 -28.02
N GLN A 100 14.24 7.88 -26.83
CA GLN A 100 15.20 7.63 -25.73
C GLN A 100 15.00 6.32 -24.94
N ILE A 101 14.04 5.49 -25.34
CA ILE A 101 13.69 4.26 -24.64
C ILE A 101 14.22 3.04 -25.43
N PRO A 102 14.94 2.08 -24.83
CA PRO A 102 15.32 0.84 -25.50
C PRO A 102 14.09 0.11 -26.04
N SER A 103 14.17 -0.47 -27.24
CA SER A 103 13.07 -1.22 -27.88
C SER A 103 12.48 -2.32 -26.99
N ALA A 104 13.24 -2.79 -25.99
CA ALA A 104 12.77 -3.73 -24.97
C ALA A 104 11.56 -3.22 -24.15
N MET A 105 11.39 -1.91 -23.97
CA MET A 105 10.19 -1.36 -23.28
C MET A 105 8.92 -1.38 -24.15
N SER A 106 9.03 -1.81 -25.40
CA SER A 106 7.86 -2.08 -26.25
C SER A 106 7.28 -3.48 -25.99
N GLU A 107 7.82 -4.25 -25.05
CA GLU A 107 7.33 -5.57 -24.66
C GLU A 107 6.83 -5.54 -23.21
N PRO A 108 5.82 -6.35 -22.83
CA PRO A 108 5.42 -6.51 -21.44
C PRO A 108 6.62 -6.83 -20.54
N GLY A 109 6.69 -6.18 -19.38
CA GLY A 109 7.80 -6.33 -18.47
C GLY A 109 7.78 -5.30 -17.36
N SER A 110 8.89 -5.25 -16.63
CA SER A 110 9.06 -4.32 -15.52
C SER A 110 10.54 -3.96 -15.36
N VAL A 111 10.81 -2.94 -14.55
CA VAL A 111 12.17 -2.58 -14.16
C VAL A 111 12.67 -3.53 -13.08
N VAL A 112 13.85 -4.09 -13.29
CA VAL A 112 14.50 -5.00 -12.35
C VAL A 112 15.78 -4.34 -11.87
N PHE A 113 16.04 -4.47 -10.56
CA PHE A 113 17.28 -4.04 -9.95
C PHE A 113 18.44 -4.86 -10.52
N ARG A 114 19.39 -4.18 -11.16
CA ARG A 114 20.60 -4.76 -11.72
C ARG A 114 21.79 -3.92 -11.27
N PRO A 115 22.58 -4.38 -10.29
CA PRO A 115 23.76 -3.64 -9.86
C PRO A 115 24.69 -3.47 -11.07
N PRO A 116 25.11 -2.25 -11.40
CA PRO A 116 25.89 -2.01 -12.59
C PRO A 116 27.35 -2.44 -12.36
N SER A 117 28.06 -2.69 -13.44
CA SER A 117 29.50 -2.93 -13.39
C SER A 117 30.24 -1.77 -12.71
N SER A 118 31.34 -2.08 -12.01
CA SER A 118 32.17 -1.08 -11.33
C SER A 118 32.48 0.12 -12.24
N GLY A 119 32.26 1.34 -11.72
CA GLY A 119 32.52 2.60 -12.43
C GLY A 119 31.32 3.20 -13.19
N GLN A 120 30.16 2.54 -13.21
CA GLN A 120 28.94 3.10 -13.80
C GLN A 120 28.12 3.93 -12.78
N PRO A 121 27.48 5.03 -13.21
CA PRO A 121 26.60 5.85 -12.37
C PRO A 121 25.44 5.08 -11.71
N LEU A 122 25.05 5.49 -10.50
CA LEU A 122 23.95 4.88 -9.73
C LEU A 122 22.58 4.88 -10.44
N ARG A 123 22.36 5.82 -11.37
CA ARG A 123 21.12 5.87 -12.17
C ARG A 123 20.89 4.64 -13.06
N TYR A 124 21.92 3.80 -13.29
CA TYR A 124 21.82 2.60 -14.13
C TYR A 124 21.48 1.32 -13.34
N TRP A 125 21.09 1.45 -12.06
CA TRP A 125 20.75 0.31 -11.20
C TRP A 125 19.40 -0.34 -11.55
N TRP A 126 18.61 0.30 -12.42
CA TRP A 126 17.32 -0.20 -12.89
C TRP A 126 17.36 -0.39 -14.40
N GLY A 127 17.00 -1.59 -14.86
CA GLY A 127 16.90 -1.91 -16.28
C GLY A 127 15.58 -2.56 -16.60
N TRP A 128 14.98 -2.20 -17.74
CA TRP A 128 13.79 -2.88 -18.23
C TRP A 128 14.09 -4.33 -18.60
N VAL A 129 13.23 -5.24 -18.17
CA VAL A 129 13.35 -6.68 -18.44
C VAL A 129 12.04 -7.18 -19.02
N PRO A 130 12.01 -7.55 -20.33
CA PRO A 130 10.86 -8.19 -20.93
C PRO A 130 10.47 -9.46 -20.17
N GLY A 131 9.18 -9.64 -19.93
CA GLY A 131 8.62 -10.75 -19.17
C GLY A 131 8.89 -10.71 -17.66
N ALA A 132 9.47 -9.64 -17.11
CA ALA A 132 9.53 -9.46 -15.66
C ALA A 132 8.16 -9.01 -15.13
N ASN A 133 7.61 -9.76 -14.19
CA ASN A 133 6.32 -9.52 -13.56
C ASN A 133 6.27 -10.18 -12.18
N TRP A 134 5.11 -10.13 -11.52
CA TRP A 134 4.95 -10.68 -10.18
C TRP A 134 5.22 -12.20 -10.06
N ARG A 135 4.99 -13.00 -11.12
CA ARG A 135 5.31 -14.44 -11.15
C ARG A 135 6.78 -14.72 -11.49
N HIS A 136 7.38 -13.79 -12.23
CA HIS A 136 8.72 -13.87 -12.80
C HIS A 136 9.52 -12.61 -12.46
N PRO A 137 9.85 -12.37 -11.17
CA PRO A 137 10.37 -11.07 -10.72
C PRO A 137 11.76 -10.70 -11.28
N GLU A 138 12.57 -11.67 -11.67
CA GLU A 138 13.86 -11.41 -12.32
C GLU A 138 13.80 -11.56 -13.86
N GLY A 139 12.61 -11.72 -14.45
CA GLY A 139 12.36 -11.97 -15.88
C GLY A 139 11.91 -13.40 -16.17
N ALA A 140 11.59 -13.70 -17.44
CA ALA A 140 10.87 -14.92 -17.86
C ALA A 140 11.42 -16.28 -17.37
N GLY A 141 12.70 -16.38 -17.02
CA GLY A 141 13.31 -17.60 -16.47
C GLY A 141 13.20 -17.76 -14.94
N SER A 142 12.73 -16.74 -14.24
CA SER A 142 12.62 -16.72 -12.77
C SER A 142 11.30 -17.30 -12.27
N THR A 143 11.15 -17.47 -10.96
CA THR A 143 9.91 -17.99 -10.36
C THR A 143 9.77 -17.56 -8.91
N ILE A 144 8.52 -17.44 -8.47
CA ILE A 144 8.15 -17.28 -7.05
C ILE A 144 8.04 -18.61 -6.29
N LYS A 145 8.39 -19.76 -6.88
CA LYS A 145 8.30 -21.06 -6.18
C LYS A 145 9.05 -21.04 -4.85
N GLY A 146 8.34 -21.33 -3.76
CA GLY A 146 8.90 -21.30 -2.40
C GLY A 146 9.01 -19.89 -1.80
N ARG A 147 8.46 -18.87 -2.47
CA ARG A 147 8.43 -17.46 -2.03
C ARG A 147 6.99 -16.97 -1.75
N ASP A 148 6.09 -17.88 -1.40
CA ASP A 148 4.66 -17.56 -1.22
C ASP A 148 4.39 -16.52 -0.12
N ASN A 149 5.25 -16.46 0.90
CA ASN A 149 5.16 -15.52 2.01
C ASN A 149 5.99 -14.24 1.81
N PHE A 150 6.67 -14.09 0.67
CA PHE A 150 7.40 -12.87 0.34
C PHE A 150 6.43 -11.83 -0.22
N PRO A 151 6.72 -10.53 -0.05
CA PRO A 151 5.91 -9.48 -0.66
C PRO A 151 5.84 -9.67 -2.17
N VAL A 152 4.65 -9.46 -2.73
CA VAL A 152 4.48 -9.40 -4.18
C VAL A 152 5.17 -8.14 -4.72
N VAL A 153 5.81 -8.25 -5.88
CA VAL A 153 6.56 -7.17 -6.54
C VAL A 153 6.13 -7.03 -8.00
N HIS A 154 6.57 -5.96 -8.68
CA HIS A 154 6.13 -5.60 -10.04
C HIS A 154 4.63 -5.35 -10.15
N VAL A 155 4.06 -4.77 -9.10
CA VAL A 155 2.64 -4.40 -8.97
C VAL A 155 2.55 -2.89 -9.13
N ALA A 156 1.80 -2.42 -10.14
CA ALA A 156 1.50 -1.01 -10.31
C ALA A 156 0.38 -0.56 -9.33
N TYR A 157 0.18 0.75 -9.22
CA TYR A 157 -0.92 1.30 -8.40
C TYR A 157 -2.29 0.68 -8.76
N GLU A 158 -2.58 0.56 -10.05
CA GLU A 158 -3.83 -0.04 -10.54
C GLU A 158 -3.97 -1.51 -10.09
N ASP A 159 -2.89 -2.28 -10.14
CA ASP A 159 -2.87 -3.68 -9.72
C ASP A 159 -3.15 -3.80 -8.21
N ALA A 160 -2.54 -2.92 -7.41
CA ALA A 160 -2.73 -2.87 -5.97
C ALA A 160 -4.16 -2.44 -5.58
N ALA A 161 -4.73 -1.46 -6.30
CA ALA A 161 -6.10 -1.02 -6.10
C ALA A 161 -7.11 -2.11 -6.44
N ALA A 162 -6.92 -2.82 -7.56
CA ALA A 162 -7.78 -3.94 -7.96
C ALA A 162 -7.73 -5.10 -6.95
N TYR A 163 -6.53 -5.43 -6.44
CA TYR A 163 -6.37 -6.41 -5.37
C TYR A 163 -7.13 -5.99 -4.10
N ALA A 164 -6.98 -4.73 -3.67
CA ALA A 164 -7.62 -4.21 -2.47
C ALA A 164 -9.15 -4.28 -2.60
N GLU A 165 -9.71 -3.87 -3.74
CA GLU A 165 -11.15 -3.95 -4.00
C GLU A 165 -11.66 -5.39 -3.93
N TRP A 166 -10.98 -6.33 -4.61
CA TRP A 166 -11.34 -7.75 -4.56
C TRP A 166 -11.27 -8.33 -3.14
N ALA A 167 -10.31 -7.89 -2.33
CA ALA A 167 -10.19 -8.29 -0.93
C ALA A 167 -11.24 -7.63 0.00
N GLY A 168 -12.12 -6.76 -0.53
CA GLY A 168 -13.07 -5.98 0.27
C GLY A 168 -12.41 -4.90 1.12
N ARG A 169 -11.28 -4.37 0.66
CA ARG A 169 -10.41 -3.40 1.36
C ARG A 169 -10.19 -2.16 0.48
N SER A 170 -9.35 -1.24 0.95
CA SER A 170 -8.85 -0.10 0.18
C SER A 170 -7.35 0.11 0.44
N LEU A 171 -6.67 0.80 -0.46
CA LEU A 171 -5.30 1.26 -0.19
C LEU A 171 -5.30 2.28 0.95
N PRO A 172 -4.27 2.29 1.82
CA PRO A 172 -4.13 3.33 2.83
C PRO A 172 -3.86 4.68 2.15
N THR A 173 -4.35 5.76 2.76
CA THR A 173 -3.86 7.10 2.43
C THR A 173 -2.41 7.25 2.90
N GLU A 174 -1.68 8.22 2.35
CA GLU A 174 -0.33 8.56 2.80
C GLU A 174 -0.31 8.87 4.30
N ALA A 175 -1.28 9.64 4.80
CA ALA A 175 -1.41 9.96 6.22
C ALA A 175 -1.65 8.70 7.09
N GLN A 176 -2.47 7.76 6.64
CA GLN A 176 -2.69 6.49 7.35
C GLN A 176 -1.41 5.66 7.39
N PHE A 177 -0.71 5.58 6.26
CA PHE A 177 0.55 4.84 6.16
C PHE A 177 1.64 5.47 7.03
N GLU A 178 1.77 6.80 6.99
CA GLU A 178 2.79 7.51 7.76
C GLU A 178 2.54 7.41 9.26
N LEU A 179 1.28 7.52 9.72
CA LEU A 179 0.94 7.33 11.14
C LEU A 179 1.43 5.96 11.65
N VAL A 180 1.20 4.88 10.89
CA VAL A 180 1.61 3.54 11.32
C VAL A 180 3.12 3.33 11.20
N ALA A 181 3.78 3.94 10.21
CA ALA A 181 5.22 3.85 10.03
C ALA A 181 5.99 4.68 11.07
N LYS A 182 5.44 5.84 11.49
CA LYS A 182 6.02 6.73 12.50
C LYS A 182 5.82 6.25 13.92
N ASN A 183 4.80 5.42 14.19
CA ASN A 183 4.54 4.83 15.51
C ASN A 183 5.64 3.83 15.92
N ARG A 184 6.86 4.33 16.10
CA ARG A 184 7.91 3.74 16.92
C ARG A 184 7.43 3.75 18.37
N ARG A 185 7.67 2.64 19.08
CA ARG A 185 7.34 2.41 20.48
C ARG A 185 7.62 3.64 21.37
N ASP A 186 6.59 4.34 21.77
CA ASP A 186 6.54 5.00 23.08
C ASP A 186 5.87 4.03 24.05
N SER A 187 6.55 2.90 24.29
CA SER A 187 6.30 2.12 25.50
C SER A 187 6.93 2.87 26.66
N SER A 188 6.06 3.39 27.53
CA SER A 188 6.40 4.03 28.81
C SER A 188 7.35 3.21 29.68
#